data_AF-A0A7W7KR05-F1
#
_entry.id   AF-A0A7W7KR05-F1
#
_cell.length_a   1.000
_cell.length_b   1.000
_cell.length_c   1.000
_cell.angle_alpha   90.00
_cell.angle_beta   90.00
_cell.angle_gamma   90.00
#
_symmetry.space_group_name_H-M   'P 1'
#
loop_
_entity.id
_entity.type
_entity.pdbx_description
1 polymer ?
#
loop_
_entity_poly.entity_id
_entity_poly.type
_entity_poly.pdbx_seq_one_letter_code
_entity_poly.pdbx_strand_id
1 'polypeptide(L)'
;MKVRDYLRSHEAHLWVEGSDTRVRVNGLDIVIRALPSEEIRALLNEAVAHMVVRLNKNLTGSKQKFEQRVLELLSIQIALHNLYVFTNWSRLLPRYLQYAGPLRAQELLQHHVPEQVMRFCEKHYAADCRPRAAALLAFSDHELARWEQQRLPSRMDTNNSRYRAN
;
A
#
# COMPACT_ATOMS: atom_id res chain seq x y z
N MET A 1 -8.09 1.85 -22.25
CA MET A 1 -8.24 0.53 -21.59
C MET A 1 -9.20 0.70 -20.42
N LYS A 2 -10.31 -0.06 -20.34
CA LYS A 2 -11.26 0.08 -19.23
C LYS A 2 -10.65 -0.61 -18.00
N VAL A 3 -10.32 0.15 -16.96
CA VAL A 3 -9.73 -0.41 -15.73
C VAL A 3 -10.81 -1.21 -15.00
N ARG A 4 -10.46 -2.44 -14.59
CA ARG A 4 -11.35 -3.30 -13.80
C ARG A 4 -11.61 -2.66 -12.43
N ASP A 5 -12.82 -2.84 -11.90
CA ASP A 5 -13.14 -2.44 -10.53
C ASP A 5 -12.67 -3.53 -9.53
N TYR A 6 -11.41 -3.43 -9.13
CA TYR A 6 -10.78 -4.33 -8.17
C TYR A 6 -11.38 -4.17 -6.78
N LEU A 7 -11.71 -2.93 -6.39
CA LEU A 7 -12.36 -2.65 -5.12
C LEU A 7 -13.70 -3.37 -4.99
N ARG A 8 -14.56 -3.30 -6.03
CA ARG A 8 -15.81 -4.06 -6.04
C ARG A 8 -15.58 -5.58 -5.98
N SER A 9 -14.56 -6.07 -6.69
CA SER A 9 -14.22 -7.51 -6.70
C SER A 9 -13.71 -8.04 -5.35
N HIS A 10 -13.30 -7.14 -4.46
CA HIS A 10 -12.78 -7.45 -3.12
C HIS A 10 -13.73 -6.99 -2.01
N GLU A 11 -15.00 -6.75 -2.34
CA GLU A 11 -16.03 -6.32 -1.38
C GLU A 11 -15.61 -5.07 -0.60
N ALA A 12 -14.91 -4.16 -1.28
CA ALA A 12 -14.51 -2.90 -0.68
C ALA A 12 -15.71 -1.96 -0.56
N HIS A 13 -15.90 -1.41 0.62
CA HIS A 13 -16.94 -0.44 0.92
C HIS A 13 -16.30 0.93 1.13
N LEU A 14 -16.82 1.93 0.41
CA LEU A 14 -16.43 3.33 0.53
C LEU A 14 -17.66 4.12 0.93
N TRP A 15 -17.58 4.91 1.99
CA TRP A 15 -18.65 5.82 2.38
C TRP A 15 -18.10 7.11 2.97
N VAL A 16 -18.89 8.17 2.81
CA VAL A 16 -18.53 9.51 3.26
C VAL A 16 -18.73 9.63 4.77
N GLU A 17 -17.74 10.19 5.46
CA GLU A 17 -17.74 10.50 6.89
C GLU A 17 -17.35 11.98 7.05
N GLY A 18 -18.34 12.88 6.91
CA GLY A 18 -18.11 14.32 6.89
C GLY A 18 -17.41 14.77 5.59
N SER A 19 -16.22 15.38 5.71
CA SER A 19 -15.36 15.73 4.57
C SER A 19 -14.41 14.60 4.16
N ASP A 20 -14.38 13.51 4.93
CA ASP A 20 -13.48 12.39 4.74
C ASP A 20 -14.24 11.20 4.12
N THR A 21 -13.50 10.23 3.60
CA THR A 21 -14.07 8.98 3.06
C THR A 21 -13.48 7.80 3.82
N ARG A 22 -14.32 6.98 4.43
CA ARG A 22 -13.90 5.72 5.03
C ARG A 22 -13.87 4.62 3.99
N VAL A 23 -12.79 3.84 4.01
CA VAL A 23 -12.55 2.71 3.11
C VAL A 23 -12.38 1.45 3.96
N ARG A 24 -13.24 0.46 3.74
CA ARG A 24 -13.14 -0.86 4.37
C ARG A 24 -12.97 -1.95 3.33
N VAL A 25 -11.95 -2.78 3.48
CA VAL A 25 -11.67 -3.90 2.55
C VAL A 25 -10.85 -4.98 3.26
N ASN A 26 -11.32 -6.23 3.27
CA ASN A 26 -10.59 -7.41 3.78
C ASN A 26 -9.89 -7.21 5.15
N GLY A 27 -10.61 -6.66 6.12
CA GLY A 27 -10.10 -6.41 7.48
C GLY A 27 -9.23 -5.16 7.62
N LEU A 28 -9.00 -4.41 6.54
CA LEU A 28 -8.49 -3.04 6.59
C LEU A 28 -9.66 -2.07 6.72
N ASP A 29 -9.53 -1.11 7.63
CA ASP A 29 -10.49 -0.03 7.85
C ASP A 29 -9.69 1.26 8.05
N ILE A 30 -9.77 2.16 7.06
CA ILE A 30 -8.94 3.36 7.00
C ILE A 30 -9.79 4.55 6.57
N VAL A 31 -9.54 5.71 7.17
CA VAL A 31 -10.17 6.97 6.79
C VAL A 31 -9.21 7.77 5.90
N ILE A 32 -9.63 8.06 4.68
CA ILE A 32 -8.92 8.91 3.72
C ILE A 32 -9.49 10.31 3.82
N ARG A 33 -8.63 11.29 4.11
CA ARG A 33 -9.07 12.65 4.40
C ARG A 33 -9.25 13.48 3.15
N ALA A 34 -10.29 14.32 3.13
CA ALA A 34 -10.52 15.34 2.12
C ALA A 34 -10.41 14.85 0.66
N LEU A 35 -10.83 13.60 0.39
CA LEU A 35 -10.82 13.02 -0.95
C LEU A 35 -12.15 12.30 -1.23
N PRO A 36 -12.85 12.62 -2.34
CA PRO A 36 -14.12 11.99 -2.70
C PRO A 36 -13.99 10.49 -2.99
N SER A 37 -15.05 9.72 -2.73
CA SER A 37 -15.09 8.27 -2.94
C SER A 37 -14.80 7.83 -4.39
N GLU A 38 -15.29 8.58 -5.37
CA GLU A 38 -15.07 8.27 -6.79
C GLU A 38 -13.60 8.46 -7.19
N GLU A 39 -12.95 9.51 -6.68
CA GLU A 39 -11.54 9.76 -6.93
C GLU A 39 -10.66 8.69 -6.27
N ILE A 40 -10.97 8.33 -5.02
CA ILE A 40 -10.32 7.20 -4.33
C ILE A 40 -10.48 5.91 -5.15
N ARG A 41 -11.71 5.61 -5.61
CA ARG A 41 -11.99 4.40 -6.38
C ARG A 41 -11.18 4.37 -7.69
N ALA A 42 -11.11 5.49 -8.41
CA ALA A 42 -10.35 5.59 -9.65
C ALA A 42 -8.85 5.39 -9.40
N LEU A 43 -8.27 6.14 -8.45
CA LEU A 43 -6.84 6.08 -8.12
C LEU A 43 -6.42 4.68 -7.66
N LEU A 44 -7.19 4.06 -6.76
CA LEU A 44 -6.86 2.73 -6.25
C LEU A 44 -7.00 1.66 -7.34
N ASN A 45 -8.04 1.69 -8.17
CA ASN A 45 -8.19 0.70 -9.25
C ASN A 45 -7.07 0.80 -10.29
N GLU A 46 -6.64 2.02 -10.63
CA GLU A 46 -5.52 2.22 -11.55
C GLU A 46 -4.18 1.78 -10.92
N ALA A 47 -3.94 2.13 -9.65
CA ALA A 47 -2.75 1.73 -8.91
C ALA A 47 -2.66 0.21 -8.78
N VAL A 48 -3.78 -0.46 -8.50
CA VAL A 48 -3.85 -1.92 -8.45
C VAL A 48 -3.52 -2.55 -9.79
N ALA A 49 -4.06 -2.02 -10.91
CA ALA A 49 -3.74 -2.52 -12.24
C ALA A 49 -2.23 -2.48 -12.52
N HIS A 50 -1.59 -1.35 -12.19
CA HIS A 50 -0.14 -1.21 -12.35
C HIS A 50 0.66 -2.15 -11.43
N MET A 51 0.28 -2.25 -10.16
CA MET A 51 0.98 -3.09 -9.21
C MET A 51 0.86 -4.58 -9.55
N VAL A 52 -0.33 -5.05 -9.94
CA VAL A 52 -0.54 -6.44 -10.36
C VAL A 52 0.37 -6.82 -11.54
N VAL A 53 0.52 -5.94 -12.54
CA VAL A 53 1.44 -6.17 -13.65
C VAL A 53 2.89 -6.25 -13.17
N ARG A 54 3.30 -5.34 -12.28
CA ARG A 54 4.64 -5.33 -11.67
C ARG A 54 4.92 -6.60 -10.89
N LEU A 55 4.01 -7.02 -10.01
CA LEU A 55 4.17 -8.22 -9.19
C LEU A 55 4.24 -9.49 -10.05
N ASN A 56 3.37 -9.61 -11.05
CA ASN A 56 3.42 -10.73 -11.98
C ASN A 56 4.76 -10.78 -12.75
N LYS A 57 5.27 -9.62 -13.20
CA LYS A 57 6.58 -9.55 -13.85
C LYS A 57 7.71 -10.00 -12.92
N ASN A 58 7.66 -9.60 -11.65
CA ASN A 58 8.65 -10.01 -10.65
C ASN A 58 8.63 -11.52 -10.40
N LEU A 59 7.44 -12.13 -10.42
CA LEU A 59 7.26 -13.56 -10.20
C LEU A 59 7.72 -14.45 -11.36
N THR A 60 7.83 -13.93 -12.59
CA THR A 60 8.26 -14.73 -13.76
C THR A 60 9.61 -15.41 -13.56
N GLY A 61 10.52 -14.80 -12.79
CA GLY A 61 11.83 -15.36 -12.46
C GLY A 61 11.85 -16.29 -11.23
N SER A 62 10.70 -16.50 -10.57
CA SER A 62 10.59 -17.22 -9.31
C SER A 62 9.82 -18.53 -9.44
N LYS A 63 10.15 -19.51 -8.59
CA LYS A 63 9.35 -20.74 -8.45
C LYS A 63 8.08 -20.53 -7.61
N GLN A 64 7.93 -19.38 -6.97
CA GLN A 64 6.80 -19.07 -6.10
C GLN A 64 5.54 -18.82 -6.93
N LYS A 65 4.44 -19.48 -6.55
CA LYS A 65 3.12 -19.28 -7.16
C LYS A 65 2.22 -18.50 -6.21
N PHE A 66 1.50 -17.55 -6.79
CA PHE A 66 0.48 -16.75 -6.12
C PHE A 66 -0.81 -16.79 -6.92
N GLU A 67 -1.92 -16.87 -6.21
CA GLU A 67 -3.22 -16.67 -6.84
C GLU A 67 -3.37 -15.20 -7.25
N GLN A 68 -3.99 -14.98 -8.40
CA GLN A 68 -4.23 -13.62 -8.92
C GLN A 68 -4.99 -12.75 -7.91
N ARG A 69 -5.97 -13.32 -7.20
CA ARG A 69 -6.74 -12.64 -6.14
C ARG A 69 -5.86 -12.16 -4.98
N VAL A 70 -4.82 -12.92 -4.63
CA VAL A 70 -3.86 -12.53 -3.58
C VAL A 70 -3.03 -11.34 -4.04
N LEU A 71 -2.57 -11.32 -5.29
CA LEU A 71 -1.81 -10.19 -5.84
C LEU A 71 -2.66 -8.91 -5.91
N GLU A 72 -3.94 -9.04 -6.28
CA GLU A 72 -4.89 -7.93 -6.26
C GLU A 72 -5.10 -7.39 -4.85
N LEU A 73 -5.31 -8.27 -3.86
CA LEU A 73 -5.47 -7.89 -2.46
C LEU A 73 -4.24 -7.15 -1.90
N LEU A 74 -3.04 -7.69 -2.12
CA LEU A 74 -1.79 -7.06 -1.73
C LEU A 74 -1.64 -5.68 -2.38
N SER A 75 -1.97 -5.58 -3.66
CA SER A 75 -1.93 -4.31 -4.40
C SER A 75 -2.89 -3.27 -3.82
N ILE A 76 -4.11 -3.69 -3.44
CA ILE A 76 -5.08 -2.82 -2.75
C ILE A 76 -4.51 -2.33 -1.42
N GLN A 77 -3.94 -3.22 -0.61
CA GLN A 77 -3.34 -2.87 0.67
C GLN A 77 -2.23 -1.83 0.51
N ILE A 78 -1.32 -2.04 -0.44
CA ILE A 78 -0.21 -1.11 -0.73
C ILE A 78 -0.75 0.26 -1.13
N ALA A 79 -1.61 0.31 -2.16
CA ALA A 79 -2.12 1.55 -2.70
C ALA A 79 -2.93 2.33 -1.65
N LEU A 80 -3.78 1.63 -0.88
CA LEU A 80 -4.59 2.23 0.17
C LEU A 80 -3.73 2.77 1.32
N HIS A 81 -2.72 2.02 1.75
CA HIS A 81 -1.78 2.49 2.77
C HIS A 81 -1.06 3.76 2.33
N ASN A 82 -0.54 3.78 1.10
CA ASN A 82 0.20 4.94 0.60
C ASN A 82 -0.71 6.15 0.36
N LEU A 83 -1.96 5.94 -0.04
CA LEU A 83 -2.95 7.01 -0.14
C LEU A 83 -3.26 7.62 1.24
N TYR A 84 -3.39 6.77 2.26
CA TYR A 84 -3.55 7.22 3.64
C TYR A 84 -2.33 8.01 4.13
N VAL A 85 -1.12 7.52 3.88
CA VAL A 85 0.11 8.23 4.26
C VAL A 85 0.16 9.59 3.56
N PHE A 86 -0.07 9.63 2.25
CA PHE A 86 -0.08 10.85 1.46
C PHE A 86 -1.07 11.88 2.02
N THR A 87 -2.33 11.50 2.20
CA THR A 87 -3.37 12.44 2.69
C THR A 87 -3.10 12.96 4.09
N ASN A 88 -2.48 12.17 4.98
CA ASN A 88 -2.05 12.65 6.29
C ASN A 88 -0.82 13.58 6.23
N TRP A 89 0.15 13.28 5.37
CA TRP A 89 1.31 14.15 5.16
C TRP A 89 0.91 15.49 4.58
N SER A 90 0.05 15.50 3.56
CA SER A 90 -0.51 16.70 2.95
C SER A 90 -1.14 17.63 3.99
N ARG A 91 -1.86 17.07 4.97
CA ARG A 91 -2.44 17.83 6.09
C ARG A 91 -1.39 18.45 7.02
N LEU A 92 -0.32 17.71 7.33
CA LEU A 92 0.72 18.14 8.28
C LEU A 92 1.70 19.14 7.67
N LEU A 93 1.88 19.09 6.35
CA LEU A 93 2.88 19.86 5.62
C LEU A 93 2.26 20.66 4.46
N PRO A 94 1.22 21.47 4.71
CA PRO A 94 0.42 22.09 3.65
C PRO A 94 1.23 23.05 2.78
N ARG A 95 2.25 23.71 3.34
CA ARG A 95 3.15 24.62 2.61
C ARG A 95 3.95 23.95 1.49
N TYR A 96 4.10 22.62 1.53
CA TYR A 96 4.81 21.88 0.49
C TYR A 96 3.86 21.35 -0.59
N LEU A 97 2.54 21.36 -0.35
CA LEU A 97 1.55 20.95 -1.35
C LEU A 97 1.49 21.87 -2.55
N GLN A 98 1.83 23.16 -2.39
CA GLN A 98 1.87 24.10 -3.51
C GLN A 98 2.89 23.73 -4.60
N TYR A 99 3.86 22.87 -4.26
CA TYR A 99 4.84 22.32 -5.19
C TYR A 99 4.55 20.88 -5.60
N ALA A 100 3.55 20.25 -4.97
CA ALA A 100 3.12 18.91 -5.33
C ALA A 100 2.22 18.99 -6.56
N GLY A 101 2.52 18.19 -7.58
CA GLY A 101 1.60 17.97 -8.69
C GLY A 101 0.33 17.22 -8.25
N PRO A 102 -0.63 17.02 -9.16
CA PRO A 102 -1.79 16.17 -8.88
C PRO A 102 -1.33 14.74 -8.58
N LEU A 103 -1.89 14.13 -7.52
CA LEU A 103 -1.58 12.76 -7.14
C LEU A 103 -1.96 11.78 -8.25
N ARG A 104 -0.98 11.02 -8.74
CA ARG A 104 -1.16 9.99 -9.76
C ARG A 104 -1.12 8.59 -9.14
N ALA A 105 -1.86 7.66 -9.74
CA ALA A 105 -1.92 6.28 -9.28
C ALA A 105 -0.54 5.60 -9.13
N GLN A 106 0.42 5.94 -9.98
CA GLN A 106 1.78 5.38 -9.92
C GLN A 106 2.59 5.89 -8.72
N GLU A 107 2.31 7.09 -8.22
CA GLU A 107 2.99 7.66 -7.05
C GLU A 107 2.64 6.88 -5.78
N LEU A 108 1.42 6.33 -5.71
CA LEU A 108 0.99 5.41 -4.66
C LEU A 108 1.80 4.11 -4.64
N LEU A 109 2.64 3.83 -5.64
CA LEU A 109 3.42 2.59 -5.74
C LEU A 109 4.93 2.81 -5.58
N GLN A 110 5.35 4.03 -5.24
CA GLN A 110 6.77 4.39 -5.12
C GLN A 110 7.32 4.09 -3.71
N HIS A 111 6.54 4.38 -2.68
CA HIS A 111 7.00 4.33 -1.29
C HIS A 111 6.41 3.14 -0.53
N HIS A 112 7.10 2.68 0.51
CA HIS A 112 6.66 1.63 1.44
C HIS A 112 6.23 0.28 0.84
N VAL A 113 6.43 0.04 -0.47
CA VAL A 113 6.08 -1.23 -1.11
C VAL A 113 6.77 -2.43 -0.43
N PRO A 114 8.09 -2.42 -0.17
CA PRO A 114 8.73 -3.54 0.51
C PRO A 114 8.17 -3.82 1.90
N GLU A 115 7.87 -2.78 2.67
CA GLU A 115 7.28 -2.89 4.01
C GLU A 115 5.90 -3.56 3.97
N GLN A 116 5.04 -3.12 3.05
CA GLN A 116 3.69 -3.66 2.91
C GLN A 116 3.70 -5.10 2.37
N VAL A 117 4.59 -5.41 1.42
CA VAL A 117 4.78 -6.78 0.93
C VAL A 117 5.26 -7.70 2.05
N MET A 118 6.25 -7.28 2.83
CA MET A 118 6.77 -8.09 3.94
C MET A 118 5.69 -8.34 5.00
N ARG A 119 4.97 -7.31 5.45
CA ARG A 119 3.86 -7.46 6.42
C ARG A 119 2.75 -8.37 5.92
N PHE A 120 2.40 -8.25 4.64
CA PHE A 120 1.43 -9.15 4.03
C PHE A 120 1.94 -10.60 4.06
N CYS A 121 3.19 -10.82 3.66
CA CYS A 121 3.77 -12.16 3.66
C CYS A 121 3.90 -12.75 5.06
N GLU A 122 4.31 -11.97 6.07
CA GLU A 122 4.37 -12.38 7.47
C GLU A 122 3.00 -12.85 7.98
N LYS A 123 1.94 -12.09 7.68
CA LYS A 123 0.57 -12.40 8.08
C LYS A 123 0.02 -13.67 7.42
N HIS A 124 0.33 -13.90 6.14
CA HIS A 124 -0.33 -14.93 5.34
C HIS A 124 0.49 -16.22 5.17
N TYR A 125 1.81 -16.16 5.32
CA TYR A 125 2.69 -17.28 4.98
C TYR A 125 3.68 -17.68 6.08
N ALA A 126 3.65 -17.03 7.26
CA ALA A 126 4.45 -17.41 8.42
C ALA A 126 5.93 -17.70 8.06
N ALA A 127 6.40 -18.94 8.24
CA ALA A 127 7.78 -19.35 7.97
C ALA A 127 8.23 -19.13 6.50
N ASP A 128 7.30 -19.18 5.55
CA ASP A 128 7.56 -18.99 4.13
C ASP A 128 7.51 -17.50 3.71
N CYS A 129 7.36 -16.56 4.65
CA CYS A 129 7.16 -15.16 4.32
C CYS A 129 8.35 -14.54 3.56
N ARG A 130 9.59 -14.79 4.00
CA ARG A 130 10.81 -14.21 3.42
C ARG A 130 11.00 -14.56 1.95
N PRO A 131 11.05 -15.85 1.53
CA PRO A 131 11.24 -16.20 0.13
C PRO A 131 10.09 -15.71 -0.77
N ARG A 132 8.87 -15.62 -0.22
CA ARG A 132 7.71 -15.08 -0.93
C ARG A 132 7.79 -13.57 -1.10
N ALA A 133 8.19 -12.83 -0.08
CA ALA A 133 8.41 -11.39 -0.14
C ALA A 133 9.56 -11.05 -1.11
N ALA A 134 10.67 -11.79 -1.04
CA ALA A 134 11.79 -11.65 -1.99
C ALA A 134 11.32 -11.80 -3.45
N ALA A 135 10.54 -12.85 -3.73
CA ALA A 135 9.98 -13.10 -5.06
C ALA A 135 9.05 -11.97 -5.54
N LEU A 136 8.14 -11.49 -4.68
CA LEU A 136 7.23 -10.39 -5.00
C LEU A 136 7.96 -9.06 -5.24
N LEU A 137 9.09 -8.84 -4.56
CA LEU A 137 9.90 -7.64 -4.69
C LEU A 137 10.97 -7.74 -5.79
N ALA A 138 11.16 -8.92 -6.38
CA ALA A 138 12.30 -9.25 -7.23
C ALA A 138 13.66 -8.96 -6.55
N PHE A 139 13.74 -9.20 -5.25
CA PHE A 139 14.98 -9.10 -4.48
C PHE A 139 15.68 -10.45 -4.45
N SER A 140 17.00 -10.43 -4.58
CA SER A 140 17.86 -11.51 -4.11
C SER A 140 17.85 -11.58 -2.58
N ASP A 141 18.30 -12.71 -2.03
CA ASP A 141 18.40 -12.86 -0.57
C ASP A 141 19.29 -11.79 0.07
N HIS A 142 20.38 -11.40 -0.61
CA HIS A 142 21.26 -10.33 -0.15
C HIS A 142 20.57 -8.97 -0.16
N GLU A 143 19.81 -8.65 -1.21
CA GLU A 143 19.07 -7.38 -1.29
C GLU A 143 17.98 -7.30 -0.23
N LEU A 144 17.26 -8.40 0.01
CA LEU A 144 16.26 -8.46 1.06
C LEU A 144 16.91 -8.26 2.44
N ALA A 145 17.99 -8.97 2.74
CA ALA A 145 18.71 -8.81 4.01
C ALA A 145 19.24 -7.39 4.21
N ARG A 146 19.79 -6.77 3.16
CA ARG A 146 20.25 -5.36 3.21
C ARG A 146 19.09 -4.41 3.47
N TRP A 147 17.96 -4.60 2.79
CA TRP A 147 16.77 -3.78 3.01
C TRP A 147 16.25 -3.92 4.45
N GLU A 148 16.21 -5.14 5.00
CA GLU A 148 15.79 -5.39 6.38
C GLU A 148 16.71 -4.74 7.42
N GLN A 149 18.02 -4.69 7.17
CA GLN A 149 18.98 -3.99 8.04
C GLN A 149 18.80 -2.47 8.01
N GLN A 150 18.39 -1.93 6.85
CA GLN A 150 18.11 -0.50 6.66
C GLN A 150 16.71 -0.10 7.12
N ARG A 151 15.83 -1.08 7.35
CA ARG A 151 14.50 -0.89 7.89
C ARG A 151 14.66 -0.26 9.27
N LEU A 152 14.40 1.04 9.37
CA LEU A 152 14.14 1.66 10.67
C LEU A 152 13.06 0.79 11.32
N PRO A 153 13.30 0.26 12.54
CA PRO A 153 12.23 -0.40 13.26
C PRO A 153 11.04 0.55 13.19
N SER A 154 9.91 0.11 12.62
CA SER A 154 8.67 0.89 12.63
C SER A 154 8.11 0.94 14.04
N ARG A 155 8.94 1.33 15.02
CA ARG A 155 8.53 2.02 16.22
C ARG A 155 8.41 3.48 15.82
N MET A 156 7.34 3.82 15.10
CA MET A 156 6.63 5.02 15.51
C MET A 156 6.19 4.71 16.94
N ASP A 157 7.08 4.99 17.88
CA ASP A 157 6.80 4.88 19.29
C ASP A 157 5.87 6.05 19.59
N THR A 158 4.59 5.90 19.23
CA THR A 158 3.51 6.79 19.65
C THR A 158 3.30 6.72 21.16
N ASN A 159 4.02 5.83 21.86
CA ASN A 159 4.19 5.79 23.30
C ASN A 159 5.49 6.45 23.80
N ASN A 160 6.33 7.00 22.92
CA ASN A 160 7.47 7.79 23.35
C ASN A 160 6.97 9.07 24.00
N SER A 161 7.32 9.26 25.27
CA SER A 161 6.93 10.42 26.07
C SER A 161 7.33 11.75 25.43
N ARG A 162 8.32 11.76 24.53
CA ARG A 162 8.72 12.94 23.76
C ARG A 162 7.66 13.45 22.78
N TYR A 163 6.74 12.60 22.30
CA TYR A 163 5.64 13.00 21.43
C TYR A 163 4.33 13.25 22.18
N ARG A 164 4.30 13.04 23.51
CA ARG A 164 3.15 13.33 24.38
C ARG A 164 3.20 14.73 25.02
N ALA A 165 4.23 15.51 24.73
CA ALA A 165 4.37 16.88 25.22
C ALA A 165 4.20 17.87 24.06
N ASN A 166 2.96 18.28 23.85
CA ASN A 166 2.48 19.65 23.55
C ASN A 166 1.01 19.61 23.18
#